data_AF-A0A8S3JIP3-F1
#
_entry.id   AF-A0A8S3JIP3-F1
#
_cell.length_a   1.000
_cell.length_b   1.000
_cell.length_c   1.000
_cell.angle_alpha   90.00
_cell.angle_beta   90.00
_cell.angle_gamma   90.00
#
_symmetry.space_group_name_H-M   'P 1'
#
loop_
_entity.id
_entity.type
_entity.pdbx_description
1 polymer ?
#
loop_
_entity_poly.entity_id
_entity_poly.type
_entity_poly.pdbx_seq_one_letter_code
_entity_poly.pdbx_strand_id
1 'polypeptide(L)'
;KDLQGDRINIIVAEVFDTELIGEGGLRTFSEACKHLTIDNENLHIIPARATIYIQLVESSKLQEFHTLKNLSSENKRINIPNDCRHLAGNTIFDLNVNEVKDYIRPLSKPIPVFNFNFKNLNEANNFTEETILENIQCDYDGRIDAFIMWWNLDMDEQGEIQLGTIPTWCYDDPEKAKNVQWREHWIHGIFYPQEPKIIKAKDQVIIINEDQ
;
A
#
# COMPACT_ATOMS: atom_id res chain seq x y z
N LYS A 1 19.30 29.71 -23.82
CA LYS A 1 19.55 28.60 -24.77
C LYS A 1 18.27 27.78 -24.76
N ASP A 2 17.41 28.00 -25.74
CA ASP A 2 16.20 27.20 -25.93
C ASP A 2 16.60 25.75 -26.16
N LEU A 3 16.00 24.83 -25.40
CA LEU A 3 16.07 23.39 -25.62
C LEU A 3 15.25 22.98 -26.86
N GLN A 4 15.40 23.71 -27.97
CA GLN A 4 14.78 23.35 -29.26
C GLN A 4 15.34 22.05 -29.86
N GLY A 5 16.31 21.39 -29.19
CA GLY A 5 17.03 20.22 -29.71
C GLY A 5 16.66 18.85 -29.12
N ASP A 6 16.22 18.75 -27.86
CA ASP A 6 16.17 17.44 -27.18
C ASP A 6 14.76 17.14 -26.66
N ARG A 7 13.90 16.64 -27.56
CA ARG A 7 12.57 16.13 -27.20
C ARG A 7 12.73 14.79 -26.49
N ILE A 8 12.17 14.63 -25.30
CA ILE A 8 12.15 13.35 -24.58
C ILE A 8 10.92 12.57 -25.01
N ASN A 9 11.14 11.35 -25.49
CA ASN A 9 10.10 10.37 -25.78
C ASN A 9 10.12 9.17 -24.82
N ILE A 10 11.07 9.12 -23.88
CA ILE A 10 11.13 8.08 -22.84
C ILE A 10 11.48 8.73 -21.51
N ILE A 11 10.62 8.56 -20.50
CA ILE A 11 10.89 8.90 -19.10
C ILE A 11 11.06 7.60 -18.33
N VAL A 12 12.20 7.43 -17.67
CA VAL A 12 12.45 6.31 -16.75
C VAL A 12 12.83 6.91 -15.41
N ALA A 13 12.10 6.54 -14.36
CA ALA A 13 12.44 6.95 -13.01
C ALA A 13 12.11 5.85 -12.01
N GLU A 14 12.99 5.74 -11.03
CA GLU A 14 12.81 4.97 -9.80
C GLU A 14 12.85 6.03 -8.69
N VAL A 15 11.68 6.36 -8.17
CA VAL A 15 11.42 7.42 -7.18
C VAL A 15 10.26 6.97 -6.28
N PHE A 16 10.32 5.70 -5.87
CA PHE A 16 9.26 5.03 -5.12
C PHE A 16 9.83 4.48 -3.80
N ASP A 17 9.03 4.56 -2.75
CA ASP A 17 9.30 3.96 -1.44
C ASP A 17 8.31 2.83 -1.11
N THR A 18 8.33 2.32 0.12
CA THR A 18 7.32 1.34 0.60
C THR A 18 5.90 1.84 0.38
N GLU A 19 5.67 3.15 0.48
CA GLU A 19 4.36 3.77 0.35
C GLU A 19 3.99 4.12 -1.09
N LEU A 20 4.88 3.82 -2.05
CA LEU A 20 4.88 4.25 -3.45
C LEU A 20 5.03 5.76 -3.64
N ILE A 21 4.33 6.58 -2.87
CA ILE A 21 4.15 8.01 -3.12
C ILE A 21 4.97 8.92 -2.20
N GLY A 22 5.61 8.39 -1.15
CA GLY A 22 6.25 9.20 -0.11
C GLY A 22 7.50 9.96 -0.57
N GLU A 23 8.09 9.56 -1.70
CA GLU A 23 9.21 10.27 -2.34
C GLU A 23 8.79 11.29 -3.41
N GLY A 24 7.48 11.56 -3.54
CA GLY A 24 6.96 12.56 -4.47
C GLY A 24 6.96 12.12 -5.94
N GLY A 25 7.01 10.81 -6.20
CA GLY A 25 7.02 10.23 -7.56
C GLY A 25 5.90 10.76 -8.45
N LEU A 26 4.66 10.85 -7.93
CA LEU A 26 3.50 11.35 -8.66
C LEU A 26 3.71 12.76 -9.24
N ARG A 27 4.21 13.69 -8.42
CA ARG A 27 4.50 15.05 -8.86
C ARG A 27 5.63 15.06 -9.88
N THR A 28 6.67 14.26 -9.64
CA THR A 28 7.82 14.13 -10.55
C THR A 28 7.39 13.71 -11.95
N PHE A 29 6.57 12.66 -12.08
CA PHE A 29 6.05 12.21 -13.38
C PHE A 29 5.11 13.24 -14.01
N SER A 30 4.19 13.82 -13.23
CA SER A 30 3.26 14.86 -13.72
C SER A 30 4.01 16.04 -14.34
N GLU A 31 4.97 16.61 -13.61
CA GLU A 31 5.72 17.78 -14.07
C GLU A 31 6.66 17.44 -15.23
N ALA A 32 7.25 16.24 -15.24
CA ALA A 32 8.04 15.76 -16.37
C ALA A 32 7.18 15.65 -17.66
N CYS A 33 5.97 15.12 -17.56
CA CYS A 33 5.05 15.04 -18.69
C CYS A 33 4.60 16.43 -19.19
N LYS A 34 4.43 17.41 -18.29
CA LYS A 34 4.03 18.77 -18.70
C LYS A 34 5.14 19.58 -19.36
N HIS A 35 6.39 19.40 -18.90
CA HIS A 35 7.47 20.33 -19.22
C HIS A 35 8.59 19.73 -20.07
N LEU A 36 8.74 18.41 -20.08
CA LEU A 36 9.87 17.75 -20.75
C LEU A 36 9.48 17.05 -22.06
N THR A 37 8.18 16.84 -22.31
CA THR A 37 7.69 16.33 -23.60
C THR A 37 6.93 17.40 -24.39
N ILE A 38 6.98 17.28 -25.71
CA ILE A 38 6.17 18.07 -26.66
C ILE A 38 5.05 17.20 -27.27
N ASP A 39 5.18 15.87 -27.15
CA ASP A 39 4.33 14.89 -27.80
C ASP A 39 3.98 13.77 -26.82
N ASN A 40 2.74 13.81 -26.29
CA ASN A 40 2.27 12.83 -25.33
C ASN A 40 1.91 11.48 -25.98
N GLU A 41 1.65 11.45 -27.30
CA GLU A 41 1.28 10.22 -28.00
C GLU A 41 2.50 9.30 -28.15
N ASN A 42 3.67 9.88 -28.45
CA ASN A 42 4.93 9.14 -28.62
C ASN A 42 5.78 9.04 -27.34
N LEU A 43 5.28 9.54 -26.21
CA LEU A 43 5.96 9.42 -24.92
C LEU A 43 5.81 8.00 -24.36
N HIS A 44 6.88 7.41 -23.87
CA HIS A 44 6.86 6.19 -23.08
C HIS A 44 7.34 6.49 -21.66
N ILE A 45 6.67 5.91 -20.66
CA ILE A 45 7.03 6.10 -19.25
C ILE A 45 7.24 4.73 -18.63
N ILE A 46 8.34 4.61 -17.88
CA ILE A 46 8.72 3.39 -17.16
C ILE A 46 8.93 3.77 -15.68
N PRO A 47 8.12 3.22 -14.76
CA PRO A 47 6.95 2.36 -15.01
C PRO A 47 5.80 3.11 -15.72
N ALA A 48 4.94 2.37 -16.42
CA ALA A 48 3.79 2.94 -17.13
C ALA A 48 2.61 3.20 -16.17
N ARG A 49 2.40 2.28 -15.22
CA ARG A 49 1.33 2.36 -14.21
C ARG A 49 1.80 1.84 -12.87
N ALA A 50 1.08 2.21 -11.83
CA ALA A 50 1.20 1.64 -10.50
C ALA A 50 -0.17 1.34 -9.91
N THR A 51 -0.27 0.28 -9.11
CA THR A 51 -1.47 -0.02 -8.31
C THR A 51 -1.07 -0.27 -6.87
N ILE A 52 -1.70 0.45 -5.94
CA ILE A 52 -1.60 0.18 -4.49
C ILE A 52 -2.72 -0.79 -4.13
N TYR A 53 -2.36 -1.83 -3.37
CA TYR A 53 -3.28 -2.83 -2.84
C TYR A 53 -3.29 -2.78 -1.33
N ILE A 54 -4.43 -3.12 -0.75
CA ILE A 54 -4.54 -3.47 0.66
C ILE A 54 -5.13 -4.86 0.85
N GLN A 55 -4.89 -5.46 2.00
CA GLN A 55 -5.57 -6.67 2.44
C GLN A 55 -5.90 -6.59 3.92
N LEU A 56 -7.15 -6.89 4.26
CA LEU A 56 -7.60 -6.97 5.64
C LEU A 56 -7.07 -8.26 6.26
N VAL A 57 -6.46 -8.17 7.44
CA VAL A 57 -5.88 -9.33 8.11
C VAL A 57 -6.27 -9.40 9.58
N GLU A 58 -6.33 -10.62 10.09
CA GLU A 58 -6.32 -10.93 11.52
C GLU A 58 -4.89 -11.32 11.91
N SER A 59 -4.34 -10.64 12.92
CA SER A 59 -3.02 -10.94 13.45
C SER A 59 -2.87 -10.35 14.85
N SER A 60 -2.90 -11.25 15.85
CA SER A 60 -2.56 -10.87 17.21
C SER A 60 -1.13 -10.35 17.32
N LYS A 61 -0.22 -10.79 16.42
CA LYS A 61 1.18 -10.36 16.41
C LYS A 61 1.32 -8.91 15.97
N LEU A 62 0.64 -8.51 14.90
CA LEU A 62 0.65 -7.12 14.45
C LEU A 62 0.04 -6.18 15.51
N GLN A 63 -1.02 -6.62 16.18
CA GLN A 63 -1.58 -5.87 17.31
C GLN A 63 -0.57 -5.63 18.45
N GLU A 64 0.41 -6.51 18.68
CA GLU A 64 1.42 -6.29 19.72
C GLU A 64 2.35 -5.11 19.41
N PHE A 65 2.53 -4.77 18.13
CA PHE A 65 3.36 -3.63 17.72
C PHE A 65 2.61 -2.30 17.89
N HIS A 66 1.28 -2.33 17.91
CA HIS A 66 0.44 -1.13 17.95
C HIS A 66 -0.22 -0.87 19.31
N THR A 67 -0.50 -1.91 20.10
CA THR A 67 -1.28 -1.79 21.34
C THR A 67 -0.43 -1.83 22.61
N LEU A 68 -0.72 -0.92 23.53
CA LEU A 68 -0.12 -0.94 24.86
C LEU A 68 -0.75 -2.03 25.73
N LYS A 69 0.09 -2.97 26.18
CA LYS A 69 -0.30 -4.07 27.05
C LYS A 69 -0.26 -3.65 28.53
N ASN A 70 -1.16 -4.24 29.32
CA ASN A 70 -1.07 -4.14 30.78
C ASN A 70 0.22 -4.82 31.25
N LEU A 71 0.89 -4.23 32.24
CA LEU A 71 2.07 -4.82 32.85
C LEU A 71 1.67 -5.39 34.20
N SER A 72 1.99 -6.66 34.43
CA SER A 72 1.78 -7.31 35.72
C SER A 72 3.06 -8.02 36.16
N SER A 73 3.45 -7.79 37.42
CA SER A 73 4.46 -8.54 38.15
C SER A 73 3.87 -8.94 39.50
N GLU A 74 4.47 -9.92 40.18
CA GLU A 74 3.90 -10.69 41.31
C GLU A 74 2.97 -9.92 42.25
N ASN A 75 3.34 -8.69 42.65
CA ASN A 75 2.52 -7.83 43.54
C ASN A 75 2.20 -6.43 42.97
N LYS A 76 2.44 -6.18 41.67
CA LYS A 76 2.24 -4.87 41.04
C LYS A 76 1.58 -5.01 39.68
N ARG A 77 0.52 -4.21 39.45
CA ARG A 77 -0.20 -4.18 38.18
C ARG A 77 -0.32 -2.75 37.70
N ILE A 78 0.14 -2.49 36.48
CA ILE A 78 -0.07 -1.25 35.75
C ILE A 78 -1.11 -1.56 34.67
N ASN A 79 -2.29 -0.97 34.84
CA ASN A 79 -3.35 -1.03 33.85
C ASN A 79 -3.25 0.19 32.94
N ILE A 80 -3.11 -0.05 31.65
CA ILE A 80 -3.17 1.02 30.65
C ILE A 80 -4.64 1.42 30.49
N PRO A 81 -4.99 2.72 30.63
CA PRO A 81 -6.34 3.21 30.32
C PRO A 81 -6.74 2.86 28.90
N ASN A 82 -8.02 2.55 28.66
CA ASN A 82 -8.49 2.15 27.34
C ASN A 82 -8.25 3.23 26.28
N ASP A 83 -8.41 4.49 26.65
CA ASP A 83 -8.18 5.66 25.80
C ASP A 83 -6.71 5.79 25.34
N CYS A 84 -5.78 5.07 25.99
CA CYS A 84 -4.37 5.04 25.62
C CYS A 84 -3.98 3.75 24.87
N ARG A 85 -4.89 2.79 24.69
CA ARG A 85 -4.57 1.48 24.06
C ARG A 85 -4.51 1.53 22.54
N HIS A 86 -5.37 2.37 21.95
CA HIS A 86 -5.56 2.50 20.51
C HIS A 86 -5.22 3.93 20.11
N LEU A 87 -3.99 4.35 20.41
CA LEU A 87 -3.45 5.58 19.84
C LEU A 87 -3.15 5.25 18.38
N ALA A 88 -4.16 5.38 17.52
CA ALA A 88 -4.00 5.31 16.08
C ALA A 88 -3.02 6.42 15.68
N GLY A 89 -1.73 6.11 15.66
CA GLY A 89 -0.75 6.96 15.03
C GLY A 89 -1.04 6.96 13.53
N ASN A 90 -1.06 8.14 12.91
CA ASN A 90 -1.19 8.28 11.45
C ASN A 90 0.12 7.92 10.73
N THR A 91 0.93 7.02 11.30
CA THR A 91 2.24 6.65 10.77
C THR A 91 2.18 5.21 10.30
N ILE A 92 2.73 5.01 9.11
CA ILE A 92 2.84 3.70 8.49
C ILE A 92 3.92 2.92 9.20
N PHE A 93 3.63 1.64 9.45
CA PHE A 93 4.61 0.73 10.01
C PHE A 93 5.16 -0.17 8.91
N ASP A 94 6.36 0.14 8.47
CA ASP A 94 7.07 -0.64 7.46
C ASP A 94 7.55 -1.99 8.03
N LEU A 95 7.06 -3.09 7.46
CA LEU A 95 7.42 -4.45 7.86
C LEU A 95 7.55 -5.38 6.65
N ASN A 96 8.58 -6.23 6.65
CA ASN A 96 8.61 -7.37 5.72
C ASN A 96 7.65 -8.47 6.21
N VAL A 97 6.41 -8.44 5.74
CA VAL A 97 5.37 -9.36 6.20
C VAL A 97 5.62 -10.82 5.80
N ASN A 98 6.48 -11.08 4.82
CA ASN A 98 6.85 -12.44 4.44
C ASN A 98 7.59 -13.17 5.56
N GLU A 99 8.32 -12.43 6.40
CA GLU A 99 9.06 -12.96 7.55
C GLU A 99 8.15 -13.27 8.75
N VAL A 100 6.93 -12.75 8.77
CA VAL A 100 5.95 -12.96 9.84
C VAL A 100 4.62 -13.55 9.34
N LYS A 101 4.61 -14.09 8.13
CA LYS A 101 3.41 -14.60 7.45
C LYS A 101 2.65 -15.64 8.25
N ASP A 102 3.34 -16.44 9.06
CA ASP A 102 2.73 -17.49 9.89
C ASP A 102 1.84 -16.91 11.00
N TYR A 103 1.98 -15.62 11.32
CA TYR A 103 1.14 -14.90 12.29
C TYR A 103 0.02 -14.09 11.63
N ILE A 104 -0.11 -14.15 10.30
CA ILE A 104 -1.02 -13.33 9.52
C ILE A 104 -2.08 -14.23 8.88
N ARG A 105 -3.35 -13.93 9.16
CA ARG A 105 -4.48 -14.59 8.51
C ARG A 105 -5.22 -13.60 7.62
N PRO A 106 -5.15 -13.73 6.29
CA PRO A 106 -5.94 -12.93 5.37
C PRO A 106 -7.45 -13.11 5.60
N LEU A 107 -8.19 -12.01 5.63
CA LEU A 107 -9.66 -11.98 5.77
C LEU A 107 -10.38 -11.63 4.46
N SER A 108 -9.63 -11.18 3.45
CA SER A 108 -10.11 -10.73 2.16
C SER A 108 -9.10 -11.05 1.07
N LYS A 109 -9.52 -10.98 -0.20
CA LYS A 109 -8.60 -10.88 -1.34
C LYS A 109 -7.86 -9.54 -1.34
N PRO A 110 -6.73 -9.43 -2.05
CA PRO A 110 -6.12 -8.13 -2.34
C PRO A 110 -7.14 -7.17 -2.96
N ILE A 111 -7.24 -5.96 -2.40
CA ILE A 111 -8.16 -4.91 -2.85
C ILE A 111 -7.32 -3.81 -3.49
N PRO A 112 -7.48 -3.54 -4.80
CA PRO A 112 -6.83 -2.39 -5.43
C PRO A 112 -7.48 -1.11 -4.89
N VAL A 113 -6.66 -0.22 -4.31
CA VAL A 113 -7.11 1.04 -3.71
C VAL A 113 -6.89 2.20 -4.67
N PHE A 114 -5.66 2.33 -5.17
CA PHE A 114 -5.28 3.40 -6.09
C PHE A 114 -4.65 2.80 -7.34
N ASN A 115 -5.01 3.36 -8.50
CA ASN A 115 -4.39 3.04 -9.77
C ASN A 115 -3.89 4.34 -10.42
N PHE A 116 -2.60 4.38 -10.72
CA PHE A 116 -1.94 5.53 -11.30
C PHE A 116 -1.51 5.20 -12.72
N ASN A 117 -1.86 6.06 -13.67
CA ASN A 117 -1.29 6.08 -15.00
C ASN A 117 -0.32 7.25 -15.07
N PHE A 118 0.99 6.97 -15.10
CA PHE A 118 2.02 8.01 -15.02
C PHE A 118 2.03 8.97 -16.22
N LYS A 119 1.50 8.53 -17.37
CA LYS A 119 1.34 9.37 -18.57
C LYS A 119 0.16 10.34 -18.46
N ASN A 120 -0.85 9.96 -17.67
CA ASN A 120 -2.11 10.71 -17.53
C ASN A 120 -2.40 11.02 -16.06
N LEU A 121 -1.40 11.51 -15.34
CA LEU A 121 -1.61 12.07 -14.01
C LEU A 121 -2.29 13.44 -14.17
N ASN A 122 -3.59 13.50 -13.94
CA ASN A 122 -4.31 14.77 -13.96
C ASN A 122 -4.17 15.48 -12.61
N GLU A 123 -4.06 16.81 -12.63
CA GLU A 123 -4.11 17.67 -11.42
C GLU A 123 -5.43 17.49 -10.65
N ALA A 124 -6.48 17.00 -11.31
CA ALA A 124 -7.76 16.65 -10.68
C ALA A 124 -7.69 15.39 -9.79
N ASN A 125 -6.62 14.59 -9.87
CA ASN A 125 -6.29 13.63 -8.82
C ASN A 125 -5.71 14.41 -7.64
N ASN A 126 -6.52 15.29 -7.04
CA ASN A 126 -6.22 15.82 -5.72
C ASN A 126 -6.05 14.62 -4.81
N PHE A 127 -4.81 14.25 -4.51
CA PHE A 127 -4.47 13.15 -3.60
C PHE A 127 -4.89 13.46 -2.16
N THR A 128 -5.65 14.54 -1.96
CA THR A 128 -6.18 15.10 -0.72
C THR A 128 -7.68 14.85 -0.54
N GLU A 129 -8.30 14.03 -1.37
CA GLU A 129 -9.73 13.70 -1.25
C GLU A 129 -9.94 12.43 -0.43
N GLU A 130 -10.97 12.47 0.40
CA GLU A 130 -11.45 11.32 1.17
C GLU A 130 -11.70 10.14 0.22
N THR A 131 -10.98 9.04 0.45
CA THR A 131 -11.17 7.82 -0.36
C THR A 131 -12.06 6.87 0.41
N ILE A 132 -13.26 6.62 -0.12
CA ILE A 132 -14.20 5.65 0.42
C ILE A 132 -14.13 4.38 -0.41
N LEU A 133 -13.64 3.31 0.21
CA LEU A 133 -13.70 1.96 -0.36
C LEU A 133 -14.96 1.27 0.16
N GLU A 134 -15.96 1.11 -0.70
CA GLU A 134 -17.22 0.45 -0.38
C GLU A 134 -17.23 -1.03 -0.81
N ASN A 135 -18.15 -1.80 -0.23
CA ASN A 135 -18.45 -3.18 -0.64
C ASN A 135 -17.26 -4.16 -0.57
N ILE A 136 -16.29 -3.92 0.32
CA ILE A 136 -15.19 -4.87 0.54
C ILE A 136 -15.77 -6.12 1.18
N GLN A 137 -15.84 -7.20 0.41
CA GLN A 137 -16.31 -8.49 0.89
C GLN A 137 -15.21 -9.21 1.65
N CYS A 138 -15.53 -9.63 2.87
CA CYS A 138 -14.66 -10.50 3.64
C CYS A 138 -14.97 -11.97 3.33
N ASP A 139 -13.93 -12.79 3.14
CA ASP A 139 -14.08 -14.21 2.82
C ASP A 139 -14.27 -15.07 4.07
N TYR A 140 -13.86 -14.57 5.24
CA TYR A 140 -13.84 -15.30 6.49
C TYR A 140 -14.33 -14.47 7.67
N ASP A 141 -14.88 -15.15 8.68
CA ASP A 141 -15.10 -14.59 10.01
C ASP A 141 -13.75 -14.17 10.62
N GLY A 142 -13.73 -13.09 11.39
CA GLY A 142 -12.52 -12.67 12.11
C GLY A 142 -12.60 -11.28 12.72
N ARG A 143 -11.47 -10.84 13.25
CA ARG A 143 -11.24 -9.46 13.68
C ARG A 143 -10.24 -8.80 12.75
N ILE A 144 -10.63 -7.68 12.15
CA ILE A 144 -9.72 -6.83 11.38
C ILE A 144 -8.75 -6.20 12.37
N ASP A 145 -7.52 -6.70 12.35
CA ASP A 145 -6.44 -6.26 13.23
C ASP A 145 -5.55 -5.21 12.55
N ALA A 146 -5.32 -5.36 11.26
CA ALA A 146 -4.51 -4.45 10.47
C ALA A 146 -4.90 -4.53 8.99
N PHE A 147 -4.42 -3.57 8.22
CA PHE A 147 -4.39 -3.59 6.77
C PHE A 147 -2.93 -3.71 6.33
N ILE A 148 -2.63 -4.72 5.51
CA ILE A 148 -1.33 -4.84 4.85
C ILE A 148 -1.44 -4.14 3.51
N MET A 149 -0.54 -3.19 3.26
CA MET A 149 -0.45 -2.42 2.04
C MET A 149 0.81 -2.79 1.28
N TRP A 150 0.70 -2.87 -0.05
CA TRP A 150 1.82 -3.01 -0.97
C TRP A 150 1.45 -2.42 -2.32
N TRP A 151 2.40 -2.39 -3.25
CA TRP A 151 2.15 -1.90 -4.60
C TRP A 151 2.72 -2.82 -5.68
N ASN A 152 2.25 -2.62 -6.90
CA ASN A 152 2.76 -3.25 -8.10
C ASN A 152 2.89 -2.21 -9.22
N LEU A 153 4.01 -2.24 -9.93
CA LEU A 153 4.32 -1.42 -11.09
C LEU A 153 4.15 -2.26 -12.34
N ASP A 154 3.42 -1.73 -13.32
CA ASP A 154 3.49 -2.22 -14.70
C ASP A 154 4.63 -1.47 -15.38
N MET A 155 5.69 -2.17 -15.73
CA MET A 155 6.90 -1.58 -16.34
C MET A 155 6.68 -1.18 -17.81
N ASP A 156 5.64 -1.74 -18.43
CA ASP A 156 5.23 -1.55 -19.81
C ASP A 156 3.73 -1.23 -19.91
N GLU A 157 3.30 -0.70 -21.06
CA GLU A 157 1.89 -0.35 -21.27
C GLU A 157 0.98 -1.59 -21.29
N GLN A 158 1.51 -2.77 -21.60
CA GLN A 158 0.76 -4.02 -21.67
C GLN A 158 0.64 -4.69 -20.29
N GLY A 159 1.48 -4.33 -19.32
CA GLY A 159 1.52 -4.96 -18.00
C GLY A 159 2.08 -6.39 -18.02
N GLU A 160 2.86 -6.73 -19.04
CA GLU A 160 3.51 -8.05 -19.16
C GLU A 160 4.71 -8.16 -18.22
N ILE A 161 5.37 -7.02 -17.95
CA ILE A 161 6.51 -6.94 -17.05
C ILE A 161 6.09 -6.19 -15.80
N GLN A 162 6.01 -6.91 -14.68
CA GLN A 162 5.57 -6.34 -13.42
C GLN A 162 6.69 -6.37 -12.36
N LEU A 163 6.70 -5.34 -11.55
CA LEU A 163 7.60 -5.21 -10.41
C LEU A 163 6.80 -4.73 -9.20
N GLY A 164 6.79 -5.48 -8.11
CA GLY A 164 6.04 -5.10 -6.93
C GLY A 164 6.51 -5.75 -5.65
N THR A 165 5.92 -5.33 -4.54
CA THR A 165 6.14 -5.83 -3.18
C THR A 165 5.01 -6.78 -2.76
N ILE A 166 4.53 -7.61 -3.68
CA ILE A 166 3.39 -8.50 -3.44
C ILE A 166 3.76 -9.53 -2.37
N PRO A 167 2.96 -9.67 -1.28
CA PRO A 167 3.16 -10.72 -0.30
C PRO A 167 3.16 -12.12 -0.93
N THR A 168 4.01 -13.01 -0.42
CA THR A 168 4.21 -14.34 -0.99
C THR A 168 2.93 -15.19 -1.06
N TRP A 169 1.98 -14.99 -0.14
CA TRP A 169 0.70 -15.71 -0.12
C TRP A 169 -0.35 -15.16 -1.10
N CYS A 170 -0.08 -14.03 -1.76
CA CYS A 170 -0.96 -13.44 -2.77
C CYS A 170 -0.67 -13.95 -4.19
N TYR A 171 0.38 -14.76 -4.38
CA TYR A 171 0.67 -15.38 -5.66
C TYR A 171 -0.09 -16.68 -5.83
N ASP A 172 -0.86 -16.79 -6.93
CA ASP A 172 -1.52 -18.04 -7.32
C ASP A 172 -0.50 -19.11 -7.78
N ASP A 173 0.61 -18.67 -8.37
CA ASP A 173 1.70 -19.54 -8.84
C ASP A 173 2.74 -19.75 -7.73
N PRO A 174 2.89 -20.98 -7.19
CA PRO A 174 3.85 -21.28 -6.14
C PRO A 174 5.30 -21.04 -6.55
N GLU A 175 5.64 -21.18 -7.84
CA GLU A 175 7.00 -20.93 -8.31
C GLU A 175 7.30 -19.43 -8.34
N LYS A 176 6.33 -18.59 -8.68
CA LYS A 176 6.48 -17.14 -8.51
C LYS A 176 6.65 -16.77 -7.03
N ALA A 177 5.84 -17.35 -6.15
CA ALA A 177 5.92 -17.11 -4.70
C ALA A 177 7.32 -17.45 -4.12
N LYS A 178 7.94 -18.54 -4.58
CA LYS A 178 9.29 -18.95 -4.14
C LYS A 178 10.40 -18.06 -4.71
N ASN A 179 10.19 -17.50 -5.90
CA ASN A 179 11.17 -16.67 -6.59
C ASN A 179 11.04 -15.18 -6.25
N VAL A 180 10.15 -14.80 -5.33
CA VAL A 180 10.07 -13.44 -4.79
C VAL A 180 11.44 -13.05 -4.23
N GLN A 181 12.02 -12.00 -4.80
CA GLN A 181 13.32 -11.50 -4.39
C GLN A 181 13.17 -10.64 -3.13
N TRP A 182 13.98 -10.93 -2.11
CA TRP A 182 14.04 -10.10 -0.92
C TRP A 182 14.64 -8.72 -1.24
N ARG A 183 14.05 -7.67 -0.67
CA ARG A 183 14.50 -6.28 -0.79
C ARG A 183 14.32 -5.57 0.55
N GLU A 184 15.21 -4.63 0.84
CA GLU A 184 15.15 -3.83 2.08
C GLU A 184 14.47 -2.47 1.85
N HIS A 185 14.75 -1.83 0.71
CA HIS A 185 14.31 -0.47 0.41
C HIS A 185 12.82 -0.37 0.05
N TRP A 186 12.19 -1.48 -0.36
CA TRP A 186 10.75 -1.59 -0.52
C TRP A 186 10.23 -2.83 0.19
N ILE A 187 9.32 -2.61 1.14
CA ILE A 187 8.67 -3.68 1.88
C ILE A 187 7.14 -3.46 1.84
N HIS A 188 6.45 -3.62 2.96
CA HIS A 188 5.00 -3.51 3.03
C HIS A 188 4.65 -2.51 4.13
N GLY A 189 3.65 -1.69 3.88
CA GLY A 189 3.10 -0.78 4.87
C GLY A 189 2.04 -1.48 5.71
N ILE A 190 2.05 -1.28 7.02
CA ILE A 190 1.00 -1.76 7.92
C ILE A 190 0.23 -0.57 8.47
N PHE A 191 -1.07 -0.56 8.19
CA PHE A 191 -2.02 0.40 8.77
C PHE A 191 -2.90 -0.30 9.80
N TYR A 192 -3.29 0.43 10.83
CA TYR A 192 -4.17 -0.09 11.89
C TYR A 192 -5.53 0.63 11.82
N PRO A 193 -6.65 -0.09 11.97
CA PRO A 193 -7.94 0.58 12.13
C PRO A 193 -7.97 1.34 13.46
N GLN A 194 -8.72 2.45 13.53
CA GLN A 194 -8.88 3.20 14.79
C GLN A 194 -9.40 2.32 15.92
N GLU A 195 -10.32 1.40 15.60
CA GLU A 195 -10.76 0.36 16.51
C GLU A 195 -10.82 -1.00 15.80
N PRO A 196 -10.44 -2.10 16.48
CA PRO A 196 -10.60 -3.44 15.91
C PRO A 196 -12.05 -3.74 15.58
N LYS A 197 -12.32 -4.22 14.36
CA LYS A 197 -13.67 -4.52 13.89
C LYS A 197 -13.88 -6.02 13.72
N ILE A 198 -14.89 -6.57 14.40
CA ILE A 198 -15.30 -7.96 14.21
C ILE A 198 -16.20 -8.04 12.98
N ILE A 199 -15.93 -9.03 12.13
CA ILE A 199 -16.62 -9.26 10.86
C ILE A 199 -17.00 -10.73 10.70
N LYS A 200 -18.05 -10.97 9.92
CA LYS A 200 -18.49 -12.27 9.44
C LYS A 200 -18.14 -12.45 7.97
N ALA A 201 -17.98 -13.70 7.55
CA ALA A 201 -17.84 -14.03 6.14
C ALA A 201 -19.01 -13.45 5.35
N LYS A 202 -18.71 -12.81 4.22
CA LYS A 202 -19.62 -12.06 3.34
C LYS A 202 -20.11 -10.72 3.88
N ASP A 203 -19.63 -10.27 5.05
CA ASP A 203 -19.86 -8.88 5.45
C ASP A 203 -19.21 -7.93 4.44
N GLN A 204 -19.88 -6.80 4.23
CA GLN A 204 -19.35 -5.69 3.46
C GLN A 204 -18.78 -4.65 4.42
N VAL A 205 -17.51 -4.31 4.21
CA VAL A 205 -16.79 -3.31 4.99
C VAL A 205 -16.64 -2.05 4.15
N ILE A 206 -16.82 -0.91 4.81
CA ILE A 206 -16.46 0.40 4.27
C ILE A 206 -15.16 0.83 4.96
N ILE A 207 -14.16 1.21 4.17
CA ILE A 207 -12.92 1.82 4.64
C ILE A 207 -12.91 3.26 4.16
N ILE A 208 -12.66 4.18 5.07
CA ILE A 208 -12.57 5.61 4.79
C ILE A 208 -11.14 6.02 5.08
N ASN A 209 -10.47 6.58 4.08
CA ASN A 209 -9.21 7.29 4.27
C ASN A 209 -9.50 8.79 4.31
N GLU A 210 -9.25 9.42 5.45
CA GLU A 210 -9.33 10.88 5.62
C GLU A 210 -7.89 11.43 5.66
N ASP A 211 -7.55 12.31 4.72
CA ASP A 211 -6.36 13.15 4.86
C ASP A 211 -6.62 14.17 5.97
N GLN A 212 -5.81 14.13 7.04
CA GLN A 212 -5.80 15.15 8.10
C GLN A 212 -4.72 16.20 7.90
#